data_AF-A0AAU5T819-F1
#
_entry.id   AF-A0AAU5T819-F1
#
_cell.length_a   1.000
_cell.length_b   1.000
_cell.length_c   1.000
_cell.angle_alpha   90.00
_cell.angle_beta   90.00
_cell.angle_gamma   90.00
#
_symmetry.space_group_name_H-M   'P 1'
#
loop_
_entity.id
_entity.type
_entity.pdbx_description
1 polymer ?
#
loop_
_entity_poly.entity_id
_entity_poly.type
_entity_poly.pdbx_seq_one_letter_code
_entity_poly.pdbx_strand_id
1 'polypeptide(L)'
;MSALKWQGWLVGLVVLAGLLVFAPLGLYVWASGGDGARAAVAPPDVRITECRVDPPSRRVVAVVEGRGEGSYVVTVEFRDGPPPAADARTARALAALPGLTPDTPSRTEAIGPVWPPSTRPWCGVAGVGPG
;
A
#
# COMPACT_ATOMS: atom_id res chain seq x y z
N MET A 1 7.20 64.97 -12.38
CA MET A 1 6.11 63.98 -12.60
C MET A 1 6.63 62.63 -13.13
N SER A 2 7.84 62.20 -12.72
CA SER A 2 8.48 61.00 -13.30
C SER A 2 8.63 59.82 -12.33
N ALA A 3 8.58 60.05 -11.02
CA ALA A 3 8.76 58.98 -10.02
C ALA A 3 7.57 58.01 -9.96
N LEU A 4 6.32 58.50 -10.03
CA LEU A 4 5.13 57.66 -9.96
C LEU A 4 4.98 56.72 -11.18
N LYS A 5 5.36 57.15 -12.39
CA LYS A 5 5.34 56.27 -13.58
C LYS A 5 6.38 55.16 -13.48
N TRP A 6 7.55 55.46 -12.90
CA TRP A 6 8.61 54.48 -12.69
C TRP A 6 8.23 53.42 -11.66
N GLN A 7 7.61 53.85 -10.55
CA GLN A 7 7.09 52.94 -9.53
C GLN A 7 5.98 52.03 -10.06
N GLY A 8 5.02 52.58 -10.83
CA GLY A 8 3.98 51.76 -11.45
C GLY A 8 4.51 50.71 -12.42
N TRP A 9 5.55 51.05 -13.19
CA TRP A 9 6.20 50.12 -14.11
C TRP A 9 6.95 48.99 -13.40
N LEU A 10 7.69 49.32 -12.33
CA LEU A 10 8.38 48.32 -11.51
C LEU A 10 7.39 47.36 -10.83
N VAL A 11 6.29 47.89 -10.27
CA VAL A 11 5.24 47.06 -9.66
C VAL A 11 4.62 46.12 -10.70
N GLY A 12 4.35 46.61 -11.91
CA GLY A 12 3.85 45.79 -13.02
C GLY A 12 4.80 44.64 -13.38
N LEU A 13 6.10 44.92 -13.45
CA LEU A 13 7.11 43.89 -13.74
C LEU A 13 7.24 42.86 -12.62
N VAL A 14 7.20 43.28 -11.35
CA VAL A 14 7.27 42.36 -10.21
C VAL A 14 6.05 41.43 -10.18
N VAL A 15 4.86 41.98 -10.42
CA VAL A 15 3.63 41.18 -10.49
C VAL A 15 3.68 40.20 -11.66
N LEU A 16 4.11 40.65 -12.84
CA LEU A 16 4.25 39.79 -14.02
C LEU A 16 5.26 38.66 -13.80
N ALA A 17 6.42 38.98 -13.22
CA ALA A 17 7.45 37.99 -12.90
C ALA A 17 6.96 36.98 -11.85
N GLY A 18 6.25 37.44 -10.81
CA GLY A 18 5.62 36.57 -9.84
C GLY A 18 4.61 35.61 -10.48
N LEU A 19 3.74 36.13 -11.36
CA LEU A 19 2.75 35.31 -12.05
C LEU A 19 3.38 34.27 -12.97
N LEU A 20 4.46 34.64 -13.68
CA LEU A 20 5.24 33.72 -14.51
C LEU A 20 5.89 32.58 -13.72
N VAL A 21 6.25 32.80 -12.45
CA VAL A 21 6.84 31.76 -11.59
C VAL A 21 5.76 30.94 -10.89
N PHE A 22 4.83 31.59 -10.21
CA PHE A 22 3.85 30.92 -9.35
C PHE A 22 2.71 30.26 -10.11
N ALA A 23 2.30 30.75 -11.29
CA ALA A 23 1.25 30.11 -12.08
C ALA A 23 1.65 28.71 -12.59
N PRO A 24 2.82 28.49 -13.24
CA PRO A 24 3.21 27.15 -13.65
C PRO A 24 3.50 26.22 -12.45
N LEU A 25 4.04 26.74 -11.34
CA LEU A 25 4.21 25.97 -10.09
C LEU A 25 2.86 25.55 -9.48
N GLY A 26 1.88 26.46 -9.43
CA GLY A 26 0.53 26.17 -8.94
C GLY A 26 -0.19 25.15 -9.83
N LEU A 27 -0.07 25.28 -11.15
CA LEU A 27 -0.57 24.31 -12.12
C LEU A 27 0.12 22.95 -11.98
N TYR A 28 1.44 22.93 -11.78
CA TYR A 28 2.20 21.71 -11.58
C TYR A 28 1.79 21.00 -10.29
N VAL A 29 1.65 21.71 -9.17
CA VAL A 29 1.19 21.13 -7.90
C VAL A 29 -0.24 20.62 -8.02
N TRP A 30 -1.12 21.38 -8.66
CA TRP A 30 -2.51 20.95 -8.89
C TRP A 30 -2.57 19.69 -9.78
N ALA A 31 -1.79 19.64 -10.86
CA ALA A 31 -1.68 18.47 -11.73
C ALA A 31 -1.00 17.27 -11.03
N SER A 32 -0.02 17.52 -10.17
CA SER A 32 0.70 16.48 -9.43
C SER A 32 -0.07 15.95 -8.22
N GLY A 33 -1.01 16.74 -7.69
CA GLY A 33 -1.94 16.30 -6.63
C GLY A 33 -3.16 15.55 -7.18
N GLY A 34 -3.27 15.42 -8.50
CA GLY A 34 -4.38 14.78 -9.19
C GLY A 34 -4.14 13.30 -9.45
N ASP A 35 -3.97 12.50 -8.40
CA ASP A 35 -4.45 11.12 -8.46
C ASP A 35 -5.97 11.21 -8.53
N GLY A 36 -6.47 11.40 -9.75
CA GLY A 36 -7.89 11.44 -10.04
C GLY A 36 -8.55 10.28 -9.31
N ALA A 37 -9.62 10.59 -8.60
CA ALA A 37 -10.53 9.61 -8.04
C ALA A 37 -11.14 8.78 -9.17
N ARG A 38 -10.33 7.87 -9.74
CA ARG A 38 -10.80 6.60 -10.27
C ARG A 38 -11.68 6.08 -9.15
N ALA A 39 -12.94 5.80 -9.46
CA ALA A 39 -13.85 5.15 -8.52
C ALA A 39 -13.05 4.04 -7.84
N ALA A 40 -12.77 4.22 -6.55
CA ALA A 40 -11.89 3.32 -5.84
C ALA A 40 -12.60 1.98 -5.90
N VAL A 41 -12.07 1.06 -6.73
CA VAL A 41 -12.52 -0.33 -6.71
C VAL A 41 -12.37 -0.74 -5.25
N ALA A 42 -13.48 -1.18 -4.64
CA ALA A 42 -13.49 -1.49 -3.24
C ALA A 42 -12.30 -2.44 -2.96
N PRO A 43 -11.45 -2.14 -1.97
CA PRO A 43 -10.31 -2.99 -1.68
C PRO A 43 -10.81 -4.42 -1.42
N PRO A 44 -10.07 -5.44 -1.91
CA PRO A 44 -10.52 -6.82 -1.79
C PRO A 44 -10.62 -7.22 -0.31
N ASP A 45 -11.62 -8.02 0.02
CA ASP A 45 -11.73 -8.66 1.32
C ASP A 45 -10.71 -9.80 1.38
N VAL A 46 -9.63 -9.61 2.14
CA VAL A 46 -8.55 -10.57 2.30
C VAL A 46 -8.41 -10.96 3.76
N ARG A 47 -8.40 -12.26 4.02
CA ARG A 47 -8.22 -12.81 5.36
C ARG A 47 -7.37 -14.06 5.36
N ILE A 48 -6.75 -14.32 6.50
CA ILE A 48 -6.06 -15.58 6.74
C ILE A 48 -7.07 -16.54 7.36
N THR A 49 -7.26 -17.68 6.72
CA THR A 49 -8.19 -18.72 7.18
C THR A 49 -7.51 -19.80 7.99
N GLU A 50 -6.19 -19.97 7.81
CA GLU A 50 -5.42 -21.01 8.47
C GLU A 50 -3.95 -20.57 8.61
N CYS A 51 -3.31 -20.97 9.70
CA CYS A 51 -1.90 -20.75 9.98
C CYS A 51 -1.35 -22.02 10.64
N ARG A 52 -0.49 -22.76 9.93
CA ARG A 52 0.03 -24.06 10.39
C ARG A 52 1.52 -24.19 10.11
N VAL A 53 2.19 -25.13 10.79
CA VAL A 53 3.56 -25.52 10.45
C VAL A 53 3.48 -26.79 9.59
N ASP A 54 4.09 -26.76 8.42
CA ASP A 54 4.23 -27.90 7.53
C ASP A 54 5.23 -28.91 8.12
N PRO A 55 4.82 -30.15 8.48
CA PRO A 55 5.69 -31.12 9.14
C PRO A 55 6.99 -31.48 8.38
N PRO A 56 6.97 -31.74 7.05
CA PRO A 56 8.19 -32.12 6.33
C PRO A 56 9.20 -30.98 6.21
N SER A 57 8.77 -29.74 5.94
CA SER A 57 9.69 -28.60 5.78
C SER A 57 9.94 -27.80 7.05
N ARG A 58 9.13 -28.01 8.09
CA ARG A 58 9.03 -27.18 9.31
C ARG A 58 8.76 -25.70 9.02
N ARG A 59 8.26 -25.34 7.85
CA ARG A 59 7.92 -23.96 7.49
C ARG A 59 6.50 -23.62 7.91
N VAL A 60 6.27 -22.36 8.28
CA VAL A 60 4.89 -21.90 8.48
C VAL A 60 4.22 -21.72 7.13
N VAL A 61 2.97 -22.17 7.03
CA VAL A 61 2.11 -21.98 5.88
C VAL A 61 0.86 -21.24 6.36
N ALA A 62 0.59 -20.10 5.74
CA ALA A 62 -0.65 -19.34 5.94
C ALA A 62 -1.54 -19.51 4.73
N VAL A 63 -2.81 -19.87 4.94
CA VAL A 63 -3.79 -19.97 3.87
C VAL A 63 -4.55 -18.65 3.78
N VAL A 64 -4.32 -17.94 2.68
CA VAL A 64 -4.93 -16.64 2.38
C VAL A 64 -6.16 -16.87 1.53
N GLU A 65 -7.29 -16.33 1.95
CA GLU A 65 -8.53 -16.27 1.19
C GLU A 65 -8.83 -14.83 0.81
N GLY A 66 -9.14 -14.59 -0.46
CA GLY A 66 -9.49 -13.27 -0.98
C GLY A 66 -10.82 -13.29 -1.76
N ARG A 67 -11.62 -12.25 -1.61
CA ARG A 67 -12.78 -11.91 -2.45
C ARG A 67 -12.64 -10.48 -2.95
N GLY A 68 -13.07 -10.21 -4.17
CA GLY A 68 -12.96 -8.89 -4.78
C GLY A 68 -12.91 -9.00 -6.29
N GLU A 69 -12.45 -7.96 -6.96
CA GLU A 69 -12.33 -7.95 -8.41
C GLU A 69 -10.91 -7.56 -8.82
N GLY A 70 -10.25 -8.40 -9.63
CA GLY A 70 -8.91 -8.13 -10.16
C GLY A 70 -7.81 -9.00 -9.54
N SER A 71 -6.56 -8.57 -9.68
CA SER A 71 -5.38 -9.32 -9.24
C SER A 71 -4.64 -8.56 -8.16
N TYR A 72 -4.27 -9.27 -7.09
CA TYR A 72 -3.65 -8.67 -5.92
C TYR A 72 -2.47 -9.49 -5.42
N VAL A 73 -1.54 -8.81 -4.78
CA VAL A 73 -0.46 -9.43 -4.00
C VAL A 73 -0.68 -9.08 -2.53
N VAL A 74 -0.74 -10.12 -1.70
CA VAL A 74 -0.92 -10.03 -0.26
C VAL A 74 0.42 -10.21 0.42
N THR A 75 0.77 -9.27 1.29
CA THR A 75 1.91 -9.42 2.20
C THR A 75 1.43 -10.05 3.49
N VAL A 76 1.87 -11.28 3.74
CA VAL A 76 1.60 -12.03 4.96
C VAL A 76 2.77 -11.87 5.92
N GLU A 77 2.48 -11.54 7.17
CA GLU A 77 3.44 -11.47 8.26
C GLU A 77 3.31 -12.68 9.18
N PHE A 78 4.46 -13.24 9.57
CA PHE A 78 4.60 -14.36 10.49
C PHE A 78 5.31 -13.90 11.76
N ARG A 79 4.75 -14.21 12.93
CA ARG A 79 5.26 -13.82 14.26
C ARG A 79 5.00 -14.90 15.31
N ASP A 80 5.65 -14.80 16.47
CA ASP A 80 5.41 -15.71 17.61
C ASP A 80 4.11 -15.38 18.40
N GLY A 81 3.40 -14.30 18.07
CA GLY A 81 2.11 -13.94 18.69
C GLY A 81 1.45 -12.68 18.09
N PRO A 82 0.18 -12.38 18.45
CA PRO A 82 -0.51 -11.13 18.09
C PRO A 82 0.17 -9.89 18.73
N PRO A 83 0.00 -8.66 18.19
CA PRO A 83 0.82 -7.51 18.57
C PRO A 83 0.58 -7.08 20.04
N PRO A 84 1.65 -6.96 20.86
CA PRO A 84 2.16 -5.62 21.23
C PRO A 84 3.69 -5.50 21.38
N ALA A 85 4.47 -6.54 21.05
CA ALA A 85 5.91 -6.55 21.33
C ALA A 85 6.76 -5.84 20.25
N ALA A 86 7.55 -4.85 20.67
CA ALA A 86 8.46 -4.07 19.82
C ALA A 86 9.60 -4.91 19.21
N ASP A 87 9.96 -6.03 19.83
CA ASP A 87 11.11 -6.88 19.43
C ASP A 87 10.70 -8.23 18.83
N ALA A 88 9.42 -8.43 18.51
CA ALA A 88 8.96 -9.71 17.97
C ALA A 88 9.52 -9.95 16.56
N ARG A 89 10.07 -11.14 16.33
CA ARG A 89 10.54 -11.61 15.02
C ARG A 89 9.41 -11.44 13.99
N THR A 90 9.65 -10.60 12.99
CA THR A 90 8.75 -10.38 11.86
C THR A 90 9.38 -11.00 10.62
N ALA A 91 8.75 -12.05 10.11
CA ALA A 91 9.05 -12.55 8.77
C ALA A 91 7.88 -12.22 7.85
N ARG A 92 8.15 -11.96 6.57
CA ARG A 92 7.13 -11.61 5.59
C ARG A 92 7.24 -12.51 4.37
N ALA A 93 6.10 -12.89 3.80
CA ALA A 93 6.02 -13.55 2.50
C ALA A 93 4.95 -12.87 1.65
N LEU A 94 5.10 -13.00 0.34
CA LEU A 94 4.13 -12.53 -0.64
C LEU A 94 3.31 -13.71 -1.15
N ALA A 95 2.00 -13.50 -1.30
CA ALA A 95 1.11 -14.46 -1.92
C ALA A 95 0.29 -13.77 -3.01
N ALA A 96 0.29 -14.38 -4.20
CA ALA A 96 -0.49 -13.88 -5.32
C ALA A 96 -1.93 -14.38 -5.24
N LEU A 97 -2.87 -13.47 -5.44
CA LEU A 97 -4.30 -13.71 -5.61
C LEU A 97 -4.70 -13.25 -7.02
N PRO A 98 -4.48 -14.09 -8.05
CA PRO A 98 -4.87 -13.74 -9.41
C PRO A 98 -6.38 -13.88 -9.60
N GLY A 99 -6.97 -12.97 -10.38
CA GLY A 99 -8.32 -13.14 -10.93
C GLY A 99 -9.42 -13.30 -9.88
N LEU A 100 -9.39 -12.49 -8.81
CA LEU A 100 -10.48 -12.44 -7.85
C LEU A 100 -11.79 -12.08 -8.55
N THR A 101 -12.85 -12.75 -8.12
CA THR A 101 -14.23 -12.44 -8.49
C THR A 101 -15.05 -12.20 -7.21
N PRO A 102 -16.10 -11.37 -7.26
CA PRO A 102 -16.88 -11.03 -6.06
C PRO A 102 -17.63 -12.23 -5.48
N ASP A 103 -18.06 -13.16 -6.32
CA ASP A 103 -18.91 -14.28 -5.92
C ASP A 103 -18.13 -15.51 -5.43
N THR A 104 -16.86 -15.64 -5.82
CA THR A 104 -16.05 -16.83 -5.52
C THR A 104 -14.77 -16.46 -4.78
N PRO A 105 -14.59 -16.92 -3.52
CA PRO A 105 -13.32 -16.76 -2.83
C PRO A 105 -12.19 -17.49 -3.57
N SER A 106 -11.09 -16.78 -3.81
CA SER A 106 -9.84 -17.40 -4.22
C SER A 106 -8.98 -17.73 -3.01
N ARG A 107 -8.24 -18.84 -3.09
CA ARG A 107 -7.41 -19.34 -1.99
C ARG A 107 -6.00 -19.58 -2.48
N THR A 108 -5.01 -19.14 -1.70
CA THR A 108 -3.59 -19.31 -1.99
C THR A 108 -2.81 -19.56 -0.70
N GLU A 109 -1.59 -20.05 -0.82
CA GLU A 109 -0.72 -20.32 0.32
C GLU A 109 0.47 -19.36 0.33
N ALA A 110 0.74 -18.76 1.50
CA ALA A 110 1.95 -18.02 1.77
C ALA A 110 2.89 -18.89 2.59
N ILE A 111 4.08 -19.19 2.04
CA ILE A 111 5.09 -20.01 2.71
C ILE A 111 6.07 -19.10 3.44
N GLY A 112 6.10 -19.23 4.75
CA GLY A 112 6.96 -18.50 5.66
C GLY A 112 8.31 -19.19 5.94
N PRO A 113 9.05 -18.68 6.93
CA PRO A 113 10.31 -19.27 7.36
C PRO A 113 10.10 -20.60 8.10
N VAL A 114 11.22 -21.28 8.39
CA VAL A 114 11.22 -22.42 9.31
C VAL A 114 10.84 -21.95 10.72
N TRP A 115 9.92 -22.66 11.36
CA TRP A 115 9.39 -22.32 12.67
C TRP A 115 9.95 -23.20 13.80
N PRO A 116 10.22 -22.65 14.99
CA PRO A 116 10.57 -23.43 16.16
C PRO A 116 9.43 -24.37 16.58
N PRO A 117 9.73 -25.62 17.02
CA PRO A 117 8.70 -26.60 17.39
C PRO A 117 7.96 -26.25 18.70
N SER A 118 8.51 -25.37 19.53
CA SER A 118 7.97 -25.00 20.84
C SER A 118 7.06 -23.76 20.79
N THR A 119 6.94 -23.08 19.65
CA THR A 119 6.13 -21.85 19.53
C THR A 119 5.00 -22.04 18.53
N ARG A 120 3.82 -21.51 18.87
CA ARG A 120 2.69 -21.47 17.93
C ARG A 120 2.88 -20.27 17.00
N PRO A 121 2.90 -20.46 15.68
CA PRO A 121 2.98 -19.33 14.77
C PRO A 121 1.69 -18.52 14.82
N TRP A 122 1.85 -17.21 14.66
CA TRP A 122 0.79 -16.29 14.32
C TRP A 122 1.01 -15.79 12.90
N CYS A 123 -0.07 -15.75 12.11
CA CYS A 123 -0.05 -15.25 10.74
C CYS A 123 -1.05 -14.09 10.61
N GLY A 124 -0.64 -12.98 10.01
CA GLY A 124 -1.46 -11.78 9.79
C GLY A 124 -1.28 -11.19 8.41
N VAL A 125 -2.29 -10.45 7.93
CA VAL A 125 -2.15 -9.64 6.70
C VAL A 125 -1.48 -8.33 7.09
N ALA A 126 -0.32 -8.04 6.53
CA ALA A 126 0.42 -6.79 6.76
C ALA A 126 0.17 -5.74 5.68
N GLY A 127 -0.29 -6.16 4.49
CA GLY A 127 -0.64 -5.26 3.40
C GLY A 127 -1.24 -6.00 2.21
N VAL A 128 -2.00 -5.27 1.41
CA VAL A 128 -2.57 -5.76 0.15
C VAL A 128 -2.31 -4.69 -0.91
N GLY A 129 -1.73 -5.10 -2.04
CA GLY A 129 -1.45 -4.22 -3.17
C GLY A 129 -1.93 -4.82 -4.49
N PRO A 130 -2.12 -4.01 -5.54
CA PRO A 130 -2.40 -4.52 -6.88
C PRO A 130 -1.22 -5.38 -7.37
N GLY A 131 -1.55 -6.48 -8.05
CA GLY A 131 -0.59 -7.46 -8.57
C GLY A 131 -0.29 -7.32 -10.06
#